data_AF-A0AAU0P9C9-F1
#
_entry.id   AF-A0AAU0P9C9-F1
#
_cell.length_a   1.000
_cell.length_b   1.000
_cell.length_c   1.000
_cell.angle_alpha   90.00
_cell.angle_beta   90.00
_cell.angle_gamma   90.00
#
_symmetry.space_group_name_H-M   'P 1'
#
loop_
_entity.id
_entity.type
_entity.pdbx_description
1 polymer ?
#
loop_
_entity_poly.entity_id
_entity_poly.type
_entity_poly.pdbx_seq_one_letter_code
_entity_poly.pdbx_strand_id
1 'polypeptide(L)'
;MKNNLYYPKVSLSDEDIFLEIKKEREEIGYYSLPHSDITNLKKELDSLDFKQKNIAIVGIGGSTLGTYAIYNFLKYHKQKNKSLKKEIFFFESTDPVNLNGTISQFDLADTLFIVISKSGTTIETISIFKYLSSIIKMDKSNLLVITENDSKLNSFAKVNDIKTFDIPKNVGGRFSVLSNVGLVPLYLAGFDIDELLNGARKISTSFFEQYELFTHLIKKARTYYEYKDVYNINAVFSYSQLLEGFNKWYIQLWGESLGKIDANNTNQGLTPIGLLGPVDQHSFLQLIVEGKRDKTVTFIKIKDFKDDTKIAPISLSGLEELDYINNLDFKELINLQADATIASVKEYKKDIPIDLIELEEISEYEIGKLLFYYELLTSIVGKFLRINTYDQPGVEGGKIILKEMLKNKN
;
A
#
# COMPACT_ATOMS: atom_id res chain seq x y z
N MET A 1 -50.99 -27.03 9.79
CA MET A 1 -50.36 -26.61 8.53
C MET A 1 -48.87 -26.92 8.61
N LYS A 2 -48.32 -27.74 7.71
CA LYS A 2 -46.87 -27.93 7.57
C LYS A 2 -46.42 -27.05 6.40
N ASN A 3 -45.62 -26.03 6.70
CA ASN A 3 -45.02 -25.15 5.70
C ASN A 3 -43.52 -25.45 5.65
N ASN A 4 -43.02 -25.89 4.49
CA ASN A 4 -41.61 -26.17 4.27
C ASN A 4 -41.09 -25.21 3.19
N LEU A 5 -39.99 -24.53 3.49
CA LEU A 5 -39.33 -23.57 2.60
C LEU A 5 -38.05 -24.19 2.06
N TYR A 6 -37.88 -24.12 0.74
CA TYR A 6 -36.68 -24.60 0.03
C TYR A 6 -36.06 -23.42 -0.72
N TYR A 7 -35.62 -22.41 0.01
CA TYR A 7 -34.83 -21.34 -0.58
C TYR A 7 -33.40 -21.84 -0.84
N PRO A 8 -32.73 -21.40 -1.92
CA PRO A 8 -31.30 -21.60 -2.06
C PRO A 8 -30.58 -21.04 -0.84
N LYS A 9 -29.41 -21.59 -0.48
CA LYS A 9 -28.54 -21.05 0.58
C LYS A 9 -28.12 -19.62 0.15
N VAL A 10 -28.84 -18.59 0.59
CA VAL A 10 -28.60 -17.20 0.16
C VAL A 10 -27.48 -16.53 0.96
N SER A 11 -27.24 -16.97 2.20
CA SER A 11 -26.18 -16.42 3.05
C SER A 11 -24.86 -17.17 2.88
N LEU A 12 -23.81 -16.47 2.45
CA LEU A 12 -22.43 -16.94 2.59
C LEU A 12 -22.12 -16.99 4.10
N SER A 13 -21.89 -18.19 4.63
CA SER A 13 -21.49 -18.32 6.04
C SER A 13 -20.05 -17.89 6.23
N ASP A 14 -19.70 -17.44 7.44
CA ASP A 14 -18.31 -17.07 7.79
C ASP A 14 -17.33 -18.24 7.57
N GLU A 15 -17.79 -19.47 7.84
CA GLU A 15 -17.04 -20.69 7.62
C GLU A 15 -16.82 -20.97 6.13
N ASP A 16 -17.87 -20.82 5.30
CA ASP A 16 -17.76 -21.00 3.84
C ASP A 16 -16.73 -20.01 3.25
N ILE A 17 -16.79 -18.73 3.64
CA ILE A 17 -15.82 -17.70 3.21
C ILE A 17 -14.41 -18.04 3.65
N PHE A 18 -14.22 -18.47 4.89
CA PHE A 18 -12.91 -18.87 5.39
C PHE A 18 -12.32 -20.05 4.60
N LEU A 19 -13.15 -21.05 4.28
CA LEU A 19 -12.73 -22.20 3.47
C LEU A 19 -12.33 -21.78 2.05
N GLU A 20 -13.07 -20.85 1.43
CA GLU A 20 -12.71 -20.29 0.13
C GLU A 20 -11.38 -19.53 0.18
N ILE A 21 -11.16 -18.70 1.20
CA ILE A 21 -9.88 -17.98 1.40
C ILE A 21 -8.73 -18.96 1.66
N LYS A 22 -8.97 -20.06 2.39
CA LYS A 22 -7.97 -21.12 2.57
C LYS A 22 -7.59 -21.77 1.25
N LYS A 23 -8.58 -22.11 0.41
CA LYS A 23 -8.37 -22.71 -0.91
C LYS A 23 -7.63 -21.76 -1.85
N GLU A 24 -7.93 -20.47 -1.78
CA GLU A 24 -7.31 -19.44 -2.63
C GLU A 24 -5.79 -19.37 -2.50
N ARG A 25 -5.24 -19.76 -1.34
CA ARG A 25 -3.78 -19.84 -1.11
C ARG A 25 -3.06 -20.84 -2.02
N GLU A 26 -3.78 -21.79 -2.61
CA GLU A 26 -3.20 -22.78 -3.53
C GLU A 26 -2.84 -22.15 -4.88
N GLU A 27 -3.56 -21.10 -5.28
CA GLU A 27 -3.42 -20.48 -6.60
C GLU A 27 -2.83 -19.07 -6.51
N ILE A 28 -3.22 -18.29 -5.49
CA ILE A 28 -2.84 -16.88 -5.35
C ILE A 28 -1.57 -16.75 -4.50
N GLY A 29 -0.52 -16.18 -5.10
CA GLY A 29 0.83 -16.23 -4.55
C GLY A 29 1.11 -15.25 -3.41
N TYR A 30 0.32 -14.18 -3.24
CA TYR A 30 0.64 -13.17 -2.23
C TYR A 30 0.55 -13.73 -0.80
N TYR A 31 -0.33 -14.70 -0.57
CA TYR A 31 -0.50 -15.37 0.72
C TYR A 31 0.77 -16.05 1.23
N SER A 32 1.64 -16.52 0.34
CA SER A 32 2.89 -17.18 0.73
C SER A 32 4.04 -16.20 0.96
N LEU A 33 3.95 -14.96 0.47
CA LEU A 33 5.05 -13.99 0.54
C LEU A 33 5.60 -13.78 1.96
N PRO A 34 4.78 -13.64 3.03
CA PRO A 34 5.28 -13.47 4.40
C PRO A 34 6.13 -14.64 4.91
N HIS A 35 6.00 -15.82 4.30
CA HIS A 35 6.70 -17.05 4.70
C HIS A 35 7.90 -17.37 3.79
N SER A 36 8.26 -16.46 2.88
CA SER A 36 9.38 -16.65 1.95
C SER A 36 10.72 -16.68 2.68
N ASP A 37 11.59 -17.64 2.36
CA ASP A 37 12.99 -17.62 2.77
C ASP A 37 13.79 -16.66 1.87
N ILE A 38 14.21 -15.56 2.46
CA ILE A 38 14.95 -14.48 1.79
C ILE A 38 16.47 -14.58 2.00
N THR A 39 16.99 -15.66 2.58
CA THR A 39 18.42 -15.84 2.83
C THR A 39 19.25 -15.75 1.55
N ASN A 40 18.81 -16.41 0.49
CA ASN A 40 19.51 -16.38 -0.80
C ASN A 40 19.37 -15.02 -1.50
N LEU A 41 18.21 -14.37 -1.37
CA LEU A 41 18.00 -13.02 -1.90
C LEU A 41 18.98 -12.02 -1.28
N LYS A 42 19.13 -12.02 0.06
CA LYS A 42 20.06 -11.12 0.77
C LYS A 42 21.50 -11.36 0.34
N LYS A 43 21.95 -12.63 0.33
CA LYS A 43 23.30 -13.00 -0.14
C LYS A 43 23.58 -12.53 -1.57
N GLU A 44 22.61 -12.71 -2.45
CA GLU A 44 22.71 -12.26 -3.83
C GLU A 44 22.80 -10.74 -3.92
N LEU A 45 21.95 -10.00 -3.23
CA LEU A 45 21.97 -8.54 -3.21
C LEU A 45 23.27 -7.97 -2.63
N ASP A 46 23.80 -8.59 -1.56
CA ASP A 46 25.10 -8.20 -0.98
C ASP A 46 26.25 -8.42 -1.97
N SER A 47 26.18 -9.46 -2.80
CA SER A 47 27.21 -9.79 -3.80
C SER A 47 27.26 -8.83 -4.99
N LEU A 48 26.17 -8.09 -5.26
CA LEU A 48 26.09 -7.16 -6.39
C LEU A 48 26.85 -5.85 -6.14
N ASP A 49 27.15 -5.55 -4.86
CA ASP A 49 28.04 -4.45 -4.43
C ASP A 49 27.76 -3.06 -5.04
N PHE A 50 26.48 -2.72 -5.22
CA PHE A 50 26.07 -1.41 -5.75
C PHE A 50 26.51 -0.25 -4.84
N LYS A 51 27.45 0.55 -5.33
CA LYS A 51 28.08 1.67 -4.59
C LYS A 51 27.26 2.94 -4.57
N GLN A 52 26.25 3.04 -5.43
CA GLN A 52 25.48 4.25 -5.62
C GLN A 52 24.76 4.67 -4.33
N LYS A 53 24.66 5.97 -4.10
CA LYS A 53 23.95 6.53 -2.92
C LYS A 53 22.45 6.67 -3.14
N ASN A 54 22.01 6.71 -4.39
CA ASN A 54 20.60 6.87 -4.73
C ASN A 54 20.06 5.61 -5.42
N ILE A 55 18.76 5.37 -5.26
CA ILE A 55 17.97 4.41 -6.03
C ILE A 55 16.91 5.19 -6.79
N ALA A 56 16.81 4.98 -8.09
CA ALA A 56 15.71 5.45 -8.92
C ALA A 56 14.82 4.25 -9.31
N ILE A 57 13.63 4.16 -8.72
CA ILE A 57 12.65 3.13 -9.08
C ILE A 57 11.80 3.65 -10.23
N VAL A 58 11.88 2.97 -11.37
CA VAL A 58 11.08 3.27 -12.57
C VAL A 58 9.98 2.22 -12.69
N GLY A 59 8.75 2.62 -12.39
CA GLY A 59 7.60 1.74 -12.28
C GLY A 59 6.33 2.55 -12.00
N ILE A 60 5.16 1.93 -12.03
CA ILE A 60 3.91 2.63 -11.72
C ILE A 60 2.92 1.67 -11.04
N GLY A 61 2.05 2.22 -10.19
CA GLY A 61 1.01 1.45 -9.51
C GLY A 61 1.62 0.41 -8.56
N GLY A 62 1.25 -0.86 -8.74
CA GLY A 62 1.71 -1.93 -7.85
C GLY A 62 3.22 -2.17 -7.88
N SER A 63 3.91 -1.66 -8.91
CA SER A 63 5.37 -1.73 -9.04
C SER A 63 6.12 -0.71 -8.17
N THR A 64 5.41 0.24 -7.54
CA THR A 64 6.03 1.36 -6.80
C THR A 64 5.28 1.73 -5.52
N LEU A 65 3.95 1.78 -5.54
CA LEU A 65 3.14 2.33 -4.43
C LEU A 65 3.38 1.63 -3.08
N GLY A 66 3.54 0.30 -3.08
CA GLY A 66 3.83 -0.44 -1.84
C GLY A 66 5.22 -0.11 -1.28
N THR A 67 6.23 -0.04 -2.14
CA THR A 67 7.59 0.36 -1.76
C THR A 67 7.61 1.81 -1.28
N TYR A 68 6.87 2.70 -1.94
CA TYR A 68 6.71 4.09 -1.53
C TYR A 68 6.02 4.21 -0.16
N ALA A 69 4.99 3.39 0.11
CA ALA A 69 4.32 3.34 1.40
C ALA A 69 5.28 3.02 2.55
N ILE A 70 6.10 1.98 2.38
CA ILE A 70 7.08 1.56 3.40
C ILE A 70 8.19 2.60 3.55
N TYR A 71 8.76 3.08 2.44
CA TYR A 71 9.82 4.08 2.47
C TYR A 71 9.33 5.38 3.12
N ASN A 72 8.15 5.89 2.76
CA ASN A 72 7.62 7.12 3.35
C ASN A 72 7.34 6.97 4.85
N PHE A 73 6.87 5.79 5.28
CA PHE A 73 6.61 5.52 6.70
C PHE A 73 7.88 5.55 7.56
N LEU A 74 9.01 5.13 7.00
CA LEU A 74 10.23 4.82 7.78
C LEU A 74 11.43 5.73 7.49
N LYS A 75 11.46 6.47 6.37
CA LYS A 75 12.67 7.17 5.87
C LYS A 75 13.28 8.12 6.89
N TYR A 76 12.49 8.95 7.59
CA TYR A 76 13.03 9.95 8.50
C TYR A 76 13.62 9.31 9.76
N HIS A 77 13.03 8.23 10.25
CA HIS A 77 13.59 7.45 11.35
C HIS A 77 14.94 6.84 10.95
N LYS A 78 15.01 6.26 9.73
CA LYS A 78 16.26 5.70 9.16
C LYS A 78 17.34 6.75 8.88
N GLN A 79 16.95 7.97 8.49
CA GLN A 79 17.87 9.10 8.32
C GLN A 79 18.41 9.58 9.68
N LYS A 80 17.51 9.79 10.66
CA LYS A 80 17.85 10.23 12.03
C LYS A 80 18.86 9.29 12.70
N ASN A 81 18.67 7.99 12.57
CA ASN A 81 19.56 6.98 13.15
C ASN A 81 20.72 6.55 12.22
N LYS A 82 20.88 7.20 11.05
CA LYS A 82 21.93 6.94 10.05
C LYS A 82 21.99 5.47 9.56
N SER A 83 20.85 4.79 9.54
CA SER A 83 20.74 3.42 9.00
C SER A 83 20.19 3.36 7.58
N LEU A 84 19.66 4.48 7.04
CA LEU A 84 19.35 4.59 5.62
C LEU A 84 20.63 4.55 4.79
N LYS A 85 20.79 3.53 3.95
CA LYS A 85 21.98 3.33 3.11
C LYS A 85 21.88 4.06 1.78
N LYS A 86 20.68 4.15 1.21
CA LYS A 86 20.42 4.80 -0.08
C LYS A 86 19.10 5.56 -0.05
N GLU A 87 19.09 6.76 -0.63
CA GLU A 87 17.85 7.52 -0.84
C GLU A 87 17.07 6.95 -2.02
N ILE A 88 15.74 6.90 -1.95
CA ILE A 88 14.89 6.33 -3.00
C ILE A 88 14.06 7.41 -3.67
N PHE A 89 14.15 7.48 -4.99
CA PHE A 89 13.36 8.36 -5.86
C PHE A 89 12.44 7.51 -6.73
N PHE A 90 11.18 7.95 -6.86
CA PHE A 90 10.12 7.21 -7.56
C PHE A 90 9.76 7.91 -8.86
N PHE A 91 9.79 7.17 -9.96
CA PHE A 91 9.50 7.64 -11.31
C PHE A 91 8.20 7.00 -11.82
N GLU A 92 7.07 7.59 -11.44
CA GLU A 92 5.72 7.04 -11.64
C GLU A 92 4.87 7.83 -12.64
N SER A 93 5.30 9.04 -13.04
CA SER A 93 4.50 9.96 -13.86
C SER A 93 5.19 10.30 -15.17
N THR A 94 4.41 10.36 -16.25
CA THR A 94 4.86 10.88 -17.56
C THR A 94 4.72 12.41 -17.66
N ASP A 95 4.36 13.10 -16.58
CA ASP A 95 4.38 14.56 -16.52
C ASP A 95 5.83 15.06 -16.65
N PRO A 96 6.17 15.81 -17.72
CA PRO A 96 7.53 16.25 -17.96
C PRO A 96 8.06 17.22 -16.89
N VAL A 97 7.19 17.99 -16.23
CA VAL A 97 7.58 18.91 -15.15
C VAL A 97 7.98 18.10 -13.91
N ASN A 98 7.17 17.09 -13.55
CA ASN A 98 7.50 16.18 -12.46
C ASN A 98 8.79 15.39 -12.77
N LEU A 99 8.90 14.82 -13.97
CA LEU A 99 10.07 14.03 -14.38
C LEU A 99 11.37 14.82 -14.27
N ASN A 100 11.41 16.02 -14.87
CA ASN A 100 12.60 16.87 -14.83
C ASN A 100 12.86 17.44 -13.43
N GLY A 101 11.79 17.77 -12.68
CA GLY A 101 11.89 18.19 -11.29
C GLY A 101 12.51 17.12 -10.40
N THR A 102 12.09 15.86 -10.54
CA THR A 102 12.67 14.72 -9.79
C THR A 102 14.13 14.48 -10.16
N ILE A 103 14.49 14.51 -11.46
CA ILE A 103 15.88 14.36 -11.92
C ILE A 103 16.79 15.44 -11.31
N SER A 104 16.29 16.67 -11.14
CA SER A 104 17.08 17.79 -10.59
C SER A 104 17.44 17.66 -9.11
N GLN A 105 16.85 16.70 -8.39
CA GLN A 105 17.03 16.54 -6.94
C GLN A 105 18.25 15.69 -6.56
N PHE A 106 18.85 14.95 -7.50
CA PHE A 106 19.93 14.01 -7.20
C PHE A 106 20.88 13.82 -8.39
N ASP A 107 22.04 13.22 -8.12
CA ASP A 107 23.04 12.93 -9.15
C ASP A 107 22.76 11.59 -9.84
N LEU A 108 22.36 11.65 -11.13
CA LEU A 108 22.13 10.46 -11.95
C LEU A 108 23.37 9.55 -12.08
N ALA A 109 24.58 10.11 -11.98
CA ALA A 109 25.82 9.32 -12.04
C ALA A 109 26.05 8.48 -10.77
N ASP A 110 25.50 8.91 -9.63
CA ASP A 110 25.56 8.22 -8.33
C ASP A 110 24.20 7.52 -8.01
N THR A 111 23.56 6.94 -9.03
CA THR A 111 22.23 6.33 -8.93
C THR A 111 22.18 4.91 -9.47
N LEU A 112 21.58 4.01 -8.68
CA LEU A 112 21.14 2.68 -9.10
C LEU A 112 19.72 2.77 -9.65
N PHE A 113 19.51 2.36 -10.89
CA PHE A 113 18.19 2.32 -11.52
C PHE A 113 17.58 0.93 -11.33
N ILE A 114 16.34 0.88 -10.86
CA ILE A 114 15.56 -0.35 -10.71
C ILE A 114 14.30 -0.21 -11.54
N VAL A 115 14.24 -0.92 -12.68
CA VAL A 115 13.08 -0.89 -13.58
C VAL A 115 12.14 -2.03 -13.23
N ILE A 116 10.93 -1.68 -12.82
CA ILE A 116 9.93 -2.63 -12.31
C ILE A 116 8.70 -2.58 -13.21
N SER A 117 8.42 -3.70 -13.89
CA SER A 117 7.19 -3.89 -14.66
C SER A 117 6.92 -5.37 -14.84
N LYS A 118 5.76 -5.86 -14.38
CA LYS A 118 5.37 -7.27 -14.50
C LYS A 118 5.41 -7.75 -15.96
N SER A 119 4.67 -7.07 -16.84
CA SER A 119 4.61 -7.40 -18.28
C SER A 119 5.85 -6.97 -19.07
N GLY A 120 6.62 -6.02 -18.55
CA GLY A 120 7.75 -5.42 -19.26
C GLY A 120 7.34 -4.51 -20.44
N THR A 121 6.05 -4.16 -20.54
CA THR A 121 5.51 -3.34 -21.64
C THR A 121 4.67 -2.16 -21.17
N THR A 122 4.70 -1.83 -19.87
CA THR A 122 4.00 -0.66 -19.31
C THR A 122 4.53 0.62 -19.97
N ILE A 123 3.66 1.40 -20.60
CA ILE A 123 4.09 2.48 -21.51
C ILE A 123 4.80 3.60 -20.75
N GLU A 124 4.33 3.95 -19.57
CA GLU A 124 4.90 4.96 -18.67
C GLU A 124 6.31 4.54 -18.26
N THR A 125 6.45 3.33 -17.71
CA THR A 125 7.73 2.75 -17.28
C THR A 125 8.75 2.71 -18.42
N ILE A 126 8.37 2.20 -19.59
CA ILE A 126 9.28 2.09 -20.73
C ILE A 126 9.63 3.46 -21.31
N SER A 127 8.71 4.42 -21.31
CA SER A 127 8.98 5.77 -21.80
C SER A 127 9.99 6.49 -20.91
N ILE A 128 9.81 6.43 -19.59
CA ILE A 128 10.76 7.01 -18.63
C ILE A 128 12.10 6.29 -18.70
N PHE A 129 12.10 4.96 -18.75
CA PHE A 129 13.33 4.18 -18.86
C PHE A 129 14.14 4.54 -20.11
N LYS A 130 13.48 4.67 -21.27
CA LYS A 130 14.13 5.13 -22.52
C LYS A 130 14.70 6.54 -22.38
N TYR A 131 13.94 7.46 -21.78
CA TYR A 131 14.40 8.83 -21.58
C TYR A 131 15.63 8.89 -20.67
N LEU A 132 15.58 8.24 -19.51
CA LEU A 132 16.72 8.19 -18.59
C LEU A 132 17.94 7.54 -19.25
N SER A 133 17.75 6.43 -19.99
CA SER A 133 18.83 5.77 -20.75
C SER A 133 19.45 6.64 -21.84
N SER A 134 18.77 7.70 -22.29
CA SER A 134 19.29 8.65 -23.28
C SER A 134 20.18 9.74 -22.68
N ILE A 135 20.07 9.99 -21.37
CA ILE A 135 20.79 11.06 -20.67
C ILE A 135 21.84 10.53 -19.69
N ILE A 136 21.73 9.27 -19.26
CA ILE A 136 22.73 8.58 -18.45
C ILE A 136 22.94 7.15 -18.96
N LYS A 137 24.21 6.73 -19.04
CA LYS A 137 24.53 5.35 -19.41
C LYS A 137 24.05 4.40 -18.31
N MET A 138 23.22 3.44 -18.68
CA MET A 138 22.77 2.36 -17.80
C MET A 138 23.31 1.01 -18.30
N ASP A 139 24.00 0.29 -17.42
CA ASP A 139 24.48 -1.06 -17.66
C ASP A 139 24.44 -1.87 -16.35
N LYS A 140 24.97 -3.09 -16.35
CA LYS A 140 24.92 -3.99 -15.19
C LYS A 140 25.53 -3.41 -13.89
N SER A 141 26.33 -2.34 -13.97
CA SER A 141 26.92 -1.69 -12.80
C SER A 141 25.97 -0.74 -12.06
N ASN A 142 24.88 -0.30 -12.71
CA ASN A 142 23.93 0.67 -12.16
C ASN A 142 22.47 0.42 -12.58
N LEU A 143 22.14 -0.76 -13.12
CA LEU A 143 20.80 -1.13 -13.55
C LEU A 143 20.40 -2.51 -13.04
N LEU A 144 19.18 -2.60 -12.52
CA LEU A 144 18.47 -3.82 -12.14
C LEU A 144 17.08 -3.83 -12.77
N VAL A 145 16.57 -5.04 -13.00
CA VAL A 145 15.22 -5.26 -13.53
C VAL A 145 14.43 -6.17 -12.61
N ILE A 146 13.16 -5.83 -12.36
CA ILE A 146 12.22 -6.69 -11.61
C ILE A 146 10.98 -6.90 -12.47
N THR A 147 10.75 -8.14 -12.93
CA THR A 147 9.78 -8.46 -13.98
C THR A 147 9.46 -9.96 -14.04
N GLU A 148 8.45 -10.38 -14.81
CA GLU A 148 8.20 -11.80 -15.05
C GLU A 148 9.29 -12.45 -15.92
N ASN A 149 9.61 -13.71 -15.64
CA ASN A 149 10.59 -14.51 -16.38
C ASN A 149 10.38 -14.57 -17.91
N ASP A 150 9.17 -14.42 -18.43
CA ASP A 150 8.85 -14.43 -19.87
C ASP A 150 8.57 -13.03 -20.45
N SER A 151 8.86 -11.96 -19.70
CA SER A 151 8.61 -10.59 -20.14
C SER A 151 9.61 -10.09 -21.18
N LYS A 152 9.22 -9.01 -21.89
CA LYS A 152 10.12 -8.27 -22.79
C LYS A 152 11.27 -7.61 -22.04
N LEU A 153 11.05 -7.20 -20.80
CA LEU A 153 12.07 -6.56 -19.98
C LEU A 153 13.11 -7.59 -19.49
N ASN A 154 12.70 -8.84 -19.21
CA ASN A 154 13.64 -9.93 -18.93
C ASN A 154 14.48 -10.27 -20.17
N SER A 155 13.86 -10.28 -21.35
CA SER A 155 14.57 -10.49 -22.61
C SER A 155 15.63 -9.41 -22.85
N PHE A 156 15.28 -8.14 -22.61
CA PHE A 156 16.22 -7.02 -22.65
C PHE A 156 17.37 -7.20 -21.63
N ALA A 157 17.05 -7.56 -20.39
CA ALA A 157 18.05 -7.72 -19.34
C ALA A 157 19.06 -8.82 -19.67
N LYS A 158 18.59 -9.97 -20.18
CA LYS A 158 19.44 -11.10 -20.62
C LYS A 158 20.43 -10.70 -21.71
N VAL A 159 19.97 -9.95 -22.72
CA VAL A 159 20.83 -9.49 -23.83
C VAL A 159 21.95 -8.55 -23.34
N ASN A 160 21.69 -7.80 -22.26
CA ASN A 160 22.60 -6.77 -21.76
C ASN A 160 23.34 -7.18 -20.47
N ASP A 161 23.28 -8.46 -20.07
CA ASP A 161 23.89 -8.97 -18.83
C ASP A 161 23.45 -8.20 -17.57
N ILE A 162 22.20 -7.74 -17.56
CA ILE A 162 21.59 -6.99 -16.44
C ILE A 162 20.98 -7.99 -15.47
N LYS A 163 21.20 -7.75 -14.17
CA LYS A 163 20.63 -8.60 -13.12
C LYS A 163 19.12 -8.43 -13.02
N THR A 164 18.41 -9.55 -12.94
CA THR A 164 16.96 -9.64 -12.85
C THR A 164 16.47 -10.32 -11.58
N PHE A 165 15.34 -9.86 -11.05
CA PHE A 165 14.56 -10.55 -10.02
C PHE A 165 13.14 -10.82 -10.52
N ASP A 166 12.62 -12.02 -10.26
CA ASP A 166 11.30 -12.44 -10.77
C ASP A 166 10.15 -11.84 -9.96
N ILE A 167 9.06 -11.52 -10.66
CA ILE A 167 7.74 -11.29 -10.07
C ILE A 167 6.91 -12.55 -10.36
N PRO A 168 6.50 -13.33 -9.35
CA PRO A 168 5.74 -14.55 -9.60
C PRO A 168 4.45 -14.28 -10.37
N LYS A 169 4.13 -15.11 -11.36
CA LYS A 169 2.94 -14.95 -12.21
C LYS A 169 1.64 -14.86 -11.41
N ASN A 170 1.54 -15.65 -10.34
CA ASN A 170 0.39 -15.70 -9.47
C ASN A 170 0.35 -14.60 -8.38
N VAL A 171 1.28 -13.65 -8.40
CA VAL A 171 1.25 -12.46 -7.55
C VAL A 171 0.81 -11.27 -8.40
N GLY A 172 -0.37 -10.72 -8.10
CA GLY A 172 -0.87 -9.50 -8.76
C GLY A 172 -0.04 -8.28 -8.37
N GLY A 173 0.09 -7.29 -9.26
CA GLY A 173 0.94 -6.12 -9.02
C GLY A 173 0.60 -5.37 -7.73
N ARG A 174 -0.69 -5.12 -7.46
CA ARG A 174 -1.14 -4.43 -6.23
C ARG A 174 -0.97 -5.25 -4.93
N PHE A 175 -0.64 -6.53 -5.04
CA PHE A 175 -0.34 -7.46 -3.93
C PHE A 175 1.14 -7.87 -3.91
N SER A 176 2.01 -7.15 -4.64
CA SER A 176 3.41 -7.58 -4.86
C SER A 176 4.42 -6.92 -3.92
N VAL A 177 3.99 -6.06 -2.98
CA VAL A 177 4.91 -5.29 -2.12
C VAL A 177 5.84 -6.18 -1.29
N LEU A 178 5.36 -7.34 -0.82
CA LEU A 178 6.15 -8.30 -0.06
C LEU A 178 6.93 -9.30 -0.94
N SER A 179 6.93 -9.09 -2.26
CA SER A 179 7.78 -9.83 -3.21
C SER A 179 9.05 -9.04 -3.52
N ASN A 180 9.86 -9.51 -4.48
CA ASN A 180 11.04 -8.79 -4.95
C ASN A 180 10.77 -7.32 -5.34
N VAL A 181 9.54 -6.98 -5.76
CA VAL A 181 9.11 -5.60 -6.06
C VAL A 181 9.40 -4.63 -4.92
N GLY A 182 9.09 -5.00 -3.67
CA GLY A 182 9.42 -4.19 -2.50
C GLY A 182 10.72 -4.62 -1.82
N LEU A 183 10.95 -5.94 -1.67
CA LEU A 183 12.07 -6.44 -0.87
C LEU A 183 13.44 -6.03 -1.43
N VAL A 184 13.62 -6.06 -2.75
CA VAL A 184 14.91 -5.69 -3.39
C VAL A 184 15.27 -4.22 -3.13
N PRO A 185 14.45 -3.22 -3.52
CA PRO A 185 14.79 -1.82 -3.29
C PRO A 185 14.91 -1.48 -1.80
N LEU A 186 14.04 -2.04 -0.95
CA LEU A 186 14.08 -1.78 0.49
C LEU A 186 15.34 -2.35 1.15
N TYR A 187 15.74 -3.57 0.81
CA TYR A 187 16.98 -4.14 1.34
C TYR A 187 18.21 -3.32 0.95
N LEU A 188 18.30 -2.94 -0.34
CA LEU A 188 19.40 -2.12 -0.85
C LEU A 188 19.47 -0.74 -0.19
N ALA A 189 18.32 -0.18 0.20
CA ALA A 189 18.24 1.08 0.94
C ALA A 189 18.48 0.95 2.46
N GLY A 190 18.62 -0.26 3.01
CA GLY A 190 18.93 -0.48 4.43
C GLY A 190 17.71 -0.69 5.34
N PHE A 191 16.57 -1.07 4.77
CA PHE A 191 15.39 -1.49 5.54
C PHE A 191 15.52 -2.97 5.95
N ASP A 192 14.97 -3.29 7.12
CA ASP A 192 14.94 -4.66 7.63
C ASP A 192 13.76 -5.43 7.01
N ILE A 193 14.05 -6.12 5.90
CA ILE A 193 13.04 -6.89 5.19
C ILE A 193 12.64 -8.18 5.92
N ASP A 194 13.45 -8.69 6.86
CA ASP A 194 13.05 -9.83 7.69
C ASP A 194 11.95 -9.40 8.66
N GLU A 195 12.13 -8.25 9.33
CA GLU A 195 11.11 -7.69 10.24
C GLU A 195 9.83 -7.30 9.50
N LEU A 196 9.94 -6.76 8.28
CA LEU A 196 8.77 -6.51 7.43
C LEU A 196 7.96 -7.79 7.18
N LEU A 197 8.63 -8.88 6.79
CA LEU A 197 7.97 -10.17 6.55
C LEU A 197 7.48 -10.80 7.85
N ASN A 198 8.18 -10.64 8.97
CA ASN A 198 7.76 -11.11 10.29
C ASN A 198 6.44 -10.45 10.72
N GLY A 199 6.31 -9.13 10.49
CA GLY A 199 5.06 -8.39 10.72
C GLY A 199 3.90 -8.93 9.90
N ALA A 200 4.10 -9.08 8.59
CA ALA A 200 3.10 -9.67 7.70
C ALA A 200 2.73 -11.11 8.11
N ARG A 201 3.73 -11.90 8.52
CA ARG A 201 3.55 -13.29 8.97
C ARG A 201 2.68 -13.36 10.22
N LYS A 202 2.84 -12.43 11.16
CA LYS A 202 2.00 -12.36 12.37
C LYS A 202 0.52 -12.27 12.02
N ILE A 203 0.16 -11.44 11.04
CA ILE A 203 -1.23 -11.30 10.58
C ILE A 203 -1.69 -12.57 9.88
N SER A 204 -0.89 -13.10 8.96
CA SER A 204 -1.16 -14.37 8.27
C SER A 204 -1.46 -15.49 9.27
N THR A 205 -0.56 -15.73 10.23
CA THR A 205 -0.69 -16.78 11.23
C THR A 205 -1.95 -16.56 12.08
N SER A 206 -2.16 -15.34 12.58
CA SER A 206 -3.32 -15.02 13.42
C SER A 206 -4.66 -15.31 12.74
N PHE A 207 -4.79 -15.00 11.44
CA PHE A 207 -6.01 -15.30 10.70
C PHE A 207 -6.17 -16.80 10.39
N PHE A 208 -5.14 -17.46 9.84
CA PHE A 208 -5.28 -18.84 9.36
C PHE A 208 -5.29 -19.90 10.48
N GLU A 209 -4.68 -19.61 11.62
CA GLU A 209 -4.77 -20.42 12.84
C GLU A 209 -5.99 -20.04 13.70
N GLN A 210 -6.83 -19.11 13.24
CA GLN A 210 -8.06 -18.67 13.89
C GLN A 210 -7.86 -18.09 15.30
N TYR A 211 -6.78 -17.34 15.50
CA TYR A 211 -6.61 -16.49 16.68
C TYR A 211 -7.46 -15.21 16.55
N GLU A 212 -7.16 -14.19 17.37
CA GLU A 212 -7.96 -12.97 17.51
C GLU A 212 -8.33 -12.28 16.19
N LEU A 213 -7.41 -12.22 15.21
CA LEU A 213 -7.65 -11.50 13.95
C LEU A 213 -8.65 -12.19 13.03
N PHE A 214 -8.88 -13.50 13.17
CA PHE A 214 -9.84 -14.22 12.34
C PHE A 214 -11.26 -13.65 12.50
N THR A 215 -11.77 -13.66 13.72
CA THR A 215 -13.11 -13.16 14.03
C THR A 215 -13.25 -11.68 13.68
N HIS A 216 -12.20 -10.89 13.91
CA HIS A 216 -12.22 -9.45 13.62
C HIS A 216 -12.30 -9.17 12.11
N LEU A 217 -11.43 -9.78 11.29
CA LEU A 217 -11.41 -9.56 9.84
C LEU A 217 -12.67 -10.08 9.15
N ILE A 218 -13.16 -11.25 9.55
CA ILE A 218 -14.41 -11.81 9.01
C ILE A 218 -15.60 -10.89 9.34
N LYS A 219 -15.73 -10.45 10.60
CA LYS A 219 -16.80 -9.53 11.00
C LYS A 219 -16.73 -8.20 10.24
N LYS A 220 -15.52 -7.63 10.09
CA LYS A 220 -15.31 -6.38 9.35
C LYS A 220 -15.70 -6.54 7.88
N ALA A 221 -15.22 -7.58 7.22
CA ALA A 221 -15.53 -7.87 5.82
C ALA A 221 -17.02 -8.13 5.59
N ARG A 222 -17.67 -8.91 6.47
CA ARG A 222 -19.12 -9.12 6.46
C ARG A 222 -19.89 -7.81 6.59
N THR A 223 -19.47 -6.94 7.51
CA THR A 223 -20.10 -5.62 7.69
C THR A 223 -20.01 -4.78 6.43
N TYR A 224 -18.84 -4.77 5.77
CA TYR A 224 -18.68 -4.06 4.50
C TYR A 224 -19.57 -4.62 3.40
N TYR A 225 -19.74 -5.94 3.34
CA TYR A 225 -20.63 -6.59 2.38
C TYR A 225 -22.12 -6.32 2.65
N GLU A 226 -22.59 -6.58 3.88
CA GLU A 226 -24.01 -6.48 4.24
C GLU A 226 -24.54 -5.05 4.16
N TYR A 227 -23.66 -4.06 4.41
CA TYR A 227 -24.02 -2.65 4.35
C TYR A 227 -23.44 -1.92 3.13
N LYS A 228 -22.96 -2.64 2.11
CA LYS A 228 -22.31 -2.03 0.92
C LYS A 228 -23.17 -1.00 0.19
N ASP A 229 -24.50 -1.12 0.25
CA ASP A 229 -25.43 -0.21 -0.43
C ASP A 229 -25.76 1.03 0.42
N VAL A 230 -25.44 1.00 1.73
CA VAL A 230 -25.55 2.14 2.64
C VAL A 230 -24.19 2.80 2.78
N TYR A 231 -23.19 2.08 3.27
CA TYR A 231 -21.82 2.55 3.49
C TYR A 231 -20.89 2.15 2.35
N ASN A 232 -21.15 2.70 1.16
CA ASN A 232 -20.42 2.38 -0.07
C ASN A 232 -19.05 3.09 -0.18
N ILE A 233 -18.67 3.91 0.80
CA ILE A 233 -17.36 4.57 0.90
C ILE A 233 -16.62 4.02 2.12
N ASN A 234 -15.37 3.59 1.94
CA ASN A 234 -14.49 3.21 3.04
C ASN A 234 -13.34 4.22 3.14
N ALA A 235 -13.35 5.01 4.21
CA ALA A 235 -12.31 5.97 4.49
C ALA A 235 -11.30 5.39 5.50
N VAL A 236 -10.01 5.56 5.20
CA VAL A 236 -8.93 5.37 6.16
C VAL A 236 -8.46 6.76 6.60
N PHE A 237 -8.51 7.04 7.89
CA PHE A 237 -8.10 8.31 8.48
C PHE A 237 -6.84 8.11 9.34
N SER A 238 -5.69 8.33 8.71
CA SER A 238 -4.37 8.01 9.26
C SER A 238 -3.79 9.21 10.00
N TYR A 239 -3.61 9.11 11.32
CA TYR A 239 -3.04 10.15 12.19
C TYR A 239 -1.52 10.12 12.19
N SER A 240 -0.94 10.31 11.02
CA SER A 240 0.49 10.56 10.79
C SER A 240 0.71 10.91 9.33
N GLN A 241 1.47 11.97 9.05
CA GLN A 241 1.86 12.30 7.67
C GLN A 241 2.64 11.17 6.99
N LEU A 242 3.34 10.35 7.78
CA LEU A 242 4.16 9.24 7.30
C LEU A 242 3.33 8.12 6.65
N LEU A 243 2.01 8.08 6.92
CA LEU A 243 1.08 7.12 6.34
C LEU A 243 0.45 7.60 5.01
N GLU A 244 0.86 8.75 4.47
CA GLU A 244 0.36 9.22 3.16
C GLU A 244 0.64 8.19 2.05
N GLY A 245 1.82 7.57 2.07
CA GLY A 245 2.17 6.53 1.10
C GLY A 245 1.29 5.28 1.25
N PHE A 246 1.03 4.89 2.50
CA PHE A 246 0.10 3.79 2.80
C PHE A 246 -1.32 4.08 2.30
N ASN A 247 -1.82 5.29 2.52
CA ASN A 247 -3.15 5.70 2.04
C ASN A 247 -3.26 5.58 0.50
N LYS A 248 -2.23 6.02 -0.24
CA LYS A 248 -2.19 5.87 -1.72
C LYS A 248 -2.16 4.41 -2.15
N TRP A 249 -1.38 3.57 -1.47
CA TRP A 249 -1.35 2.13 -1.73
C TRP A 249 -2.69 1.46 -1.42
N TYR A 250 -3.34 1.80 -0.29
CA TYR A 250 -4.67 1.30 0.08
C TYR A 250 -5.72 1.62 -0.98
N ILE A 251 -5.73 2.86 -1.49
CA ILE A 251 -6.67 3.28 -2.55
C ILE A 251 -6.53 2.38 -3.78
N GLN A 252 -5.30 2.11 -4.22
CA GLN A 252 -5.08 1.20 -5.35
C GLN A 252 -5.55 -0.22 -5.01
N LEU A 253 -5.10 -0.77 -3.88
CA LEU A 253 -5.42 -2.13 -3.47
C LEU A 253 -6.92 -2.34 -3.43
N TRP A 254 -7.65 -1.44 -2.78
CA TRP A 254 -9.08 -1.54 -2.56
C TRP A 254 -9.86 -1.29 -3.85
N GLY A 255 -9.57 -0.19 -4.55
CA GLY A 255 -10.31 0.23 -5.74
C GLY A 255 -10.17 -0.75 -6.90
N GLU A 256 -8.94 -1.15 -7.23
CA GLU A 256 -8.71 -2.09 -8.33
C GLU A 256 -9.19 -3.52 -8.00
N SER A 257 -9.23 -3.90 -6.73
CA SER A 257 -9.64 -5.26 -6.36
C SER A 257 -11.15 -5.40 -6.25
N LEU A 258 -11.84 -4.39 -5.69
CA LEU A 258 -13.26 -4.50 -5.32
C LEU A 258 -14.22 -3.83 -6.30
N GLY A 259 -13.74 -2.89 -7.13
CA GLY A 259 -14.52 -2.27 -8.20
C GLY A 259 -14.69 -3.19 -9.41
N LYS A 260 -15.63 -4.14 -9.33
CA LYS A 260 -15.74 -5.26 -10.29
C LYS A 260 -17.18 -5.63 -10.61
N ILE A 261 -17.35 -6.42 -11.66
CA ILE A 261 -18.60 -7.12 -11.95
C ILE A 261 -18.61 -8.43 -11.15
N ASP A 262 -19.68 -8.68 -10.38
CA ASP A 262 -19.85 -9.92 -9.62
C ASP A 262 -20.34 -11.10 -10.47
N ALA A 263 -20.43 -12.28 -9.86
CA ALA A 263 -20.94 -13.50 -10.48
C ALA A 263 -22.40 -13.39 -11.00
N ASN A 264 -23.15 -12.35 -10.62
CA ASN A 264 -24.52 -12.10 -11.08
C ASN A 264 -24.57 -10.98 -12.14
N ASN A 265 -23.42 -10.57 -12.67
CA ASN A 265 -23.26 -9.52 -13.68
C ASN A 265 -23.72 -8.13 -13.20
N THR A 266 -23.46 -7.81 -11.93
CA THR A 266 -23.76 -6.50 -11.34
C THR A 266 -22.48 -5.77 -10.95
N ASN A 267 -22.47 -4.45 -11.11
CA ASN A 267 -21.33 -3.61 -10.70
C ASN A 267 -21.28 -3.53 -9.17
N GLN A 268 -20.18 -4.00 -8.60
CA GLN A 268 -19.83 -3.89 -7.20
C GLN A 268 -18.65 -2.94 -7.02
N GLY A 269 -18.51 -2.41 -5.81
CA GLY A 269 -17.40 -1.56 -5.45
C GLY A 269 -17.66 -0.85 -4.14
N LEU A 270 -16.57 -0.61 -3.42
CA LEU A 270 -16.56 0.24 -2.25
C LEU A 270 -15.52 1.32 -2.50
N THR A 271 -15.91 2.58 -2.48
CA THR A 271 -15.05 3.70 -2.87
C THR A 271 -14.02 3.95 -1.76
N PRO A 272 -12.71 3.73 -2.01
CA PRO A 272 -11.69 3.98 -1.01
C PRO A 272 -11.36 5.47 -0.93
N ILE A 273 -11.17 5.98 0.28
CA ILE A 273 -10.67 7.33 0.55
C ILE A 273 -9.52 7.22 1.56
N GLY A 274 -8.41 7.92 1.29
CA GLY A 274 -7.30 8.07 2.22
C GLY A 274 -7.23 9.49 2.76
N LEU A 275 -7.30 9.65 4.08
CA LEU A 275 -7.27 10.92 4.80
C LEU A 275 -6.10 10.95 5.78
N LEU A 276 -5.59 12.14 6.07
CA LEU A 276 -4.48 12.38 6.99
C LEU A 276 -4.92 13.25 8.17
N GLY A 277 -4.80 12.71 9.38
CA GLY A 277 -5.04 13.43 10.62
C GLY A 277 -3.75 14.13 11.11
N PRO A 278 -3.85 15.37 11.62
CA PRO A 278 -5.05 16.18 11.80
C PRO A 278 -5.46 17.02 10.57
N VAL A 279 -4.68 17.04 9.49
CA VAL A 279 -4.87 17.96 8.34
C VAL A 279 -6.31 17.91 7.78
N ASP A 280 -6.85 16.72 7.54
CA ASP A 280 -8.18 16.54 6.98
C ASP A 280 -9.33 16.70 7.99
N GLN A 281 -9.03 17.02 9.25
CA GLN A 281 -10.03 17.56 10.18
C GLN A 281 -10.54 18.93 9.70
N HIS A 282 -9.70 19.66 8.97
CA HIS A 282 -10.00 21.00 8.46
C HIS A 282 -10.55 21.00 7.02
N SER A 283 -10.95 19.84 6.51
CA SER A 283 -11.54 19.69 5.18
C SER A 283 -12.64 18.63 5.19
N PHE A 284 -12.27 17.35 5.24
CA PHE A 284 -13.16 16.22 5.00
C PHE A 284 -13.98 15.82 6.23
N LEU A 285 -13.51 16.12 7.44
CA LEU A 285 -14.20 15.74 8.68
C LEU A 285 -15.63 16.31 8.76
N GLN A 286 -15.89 17.52 8.28
CA GLN A 286 -17.25 18.07 8.20
C GLN A 286 -18.19 17.15 7.40
N LEU A 287 -17.71 16.59 6.29
CA LEU A 287 -18.48 15.65 5.45
C LEU A 287 -18.69 14.29 6.15
N ILE A 288 -17.75 13.86 7.00
CA ILE A 288 -17.93 12.67 7.84
C ILE A 288 -19.02 12.95 8.89
N VAL A 289 -18.90 14.05 9.63
CA VAL A 289 -19.73 14.33 10.81
C VAL A 289 -21.17 14.71 10.43
N GLU A 290 -21.39 15.56 9.43
CA GLU A 290 -22.72 16.08 9.09
C GLU A 290 -23.19 15.75 7.67
N GLY A 291 -22.31 15.20 6.83
CA GLY A 291 -22.65 14.78 5.49
C GLY A 291 -23.47 13.50 5.41
N LYS A 292 -23.64 12.99 4.19
CA LYS A 292 -24.37 11.73 3.94
C LYS A 292 -23.75 10.56 4.72
N ARG A 293 -24.62 9.69 5.27
CA ARG A 293 -24.28 8.49 6.04
C ARG A 293 -23.96 7.31 5.13
N ASP A 294 -22.91 7.51 4.35
CA ASP A 294 -22.47 6.56 3.32
C ASP A 294 -21.03 6.10 3.50
N LYS A 295 -20.44 6.32 4.68
CA LYS A 295 -19.02 6.07 4.96
C LYS A 295 -18.84 5.15 6.15
N THR A 296 -17.87 4.25 6.05
CA THR A 296 -17.17 3.70 7.22
C THR A 296 -15.84 4.42 7.40
N VAL A 297 -15.36 4.60 8.63
CA VAL A 297 -14.07 5.27 8.91
C VAL A 297 -13.17 4.38 9.75
N THR A 298 -12.05 3.93 9.19
CA THR A 298 -10.97 3.28 9.93
C THR A 298 -9.96 4.33 10.37
N PHE A 299 -9.85 4.59 11.67
CA PHE A 299 -8.79 5.43 12.22
C PHE A 299 -7.51 4.62 12.37
N ILE A 300 -6.37 5.19 11.97
CA ILE A 300 -5.05 4.57 12.18
C ILE A 300 -4.20 5.50 13.03
N LYS A 301 -3.76 5.03 14.20
CA LYS A 301 -2.88 5.75 15.14
C LYS A 301 -1.52 5.08 15.26
N ILE A 302 -0.53 5.82 15.75
CA ILE A 302 0.80 5.31 16.09
C ILE A 302 1.04 5.67 17.56
N LYS A 303 1.38 4.68 18.39
CA LYS A 303 1.65 4.92 19.81
C LYS A 303 3.02 5.57 20.01
N ASP A 304 4.08 4.96 19.48
CA ASP A 304 5.43 5.50 19.55
C ASP A 304 5.98 5.98 18.19
N PHE A 305 6.15 7.29 18.08
CA PHE A 305 6.75 7.94 16.90
C PHE A 305 8.29 7.89 16.91
N LYS A 306 8.92 7.33 17.96
CA LYS A 306 10.38 7.36 18.19
C LYS A 306 10.94 8.78 18.19
N ASP A 307 10.13 9.70 18.71
CA ASP A 307 10.41 11.12 18.81
C ASP A 307 9.71 11.73 20.02
N ASP A 308 10.47 12.43 20.85
CA ASP A 308 10.02 13.07 22.10
C ASP A 308 10.07 14.60 21.98
N THR A 309 9.90 15.14 20.76
CA THR A 309 9.85 16.59 20.58
C THR A 309 8.63 17.17 21.29
N LYS A 310 8.87 18.20 22.09
CA LYS A 310 7.86 18.90 22.89
C LYS A 310 7.60 20.30 22.38
N ILE A 311 6.39 20.78 22.65
CA ILE A 311 6.08 22.20 22.54
C ILE A 311 6.87 22.93 23.63
N ALA A 312 7.69 23.89 23.20
CA ALA A 312 8.59 24.63 24.08
C ALA A 312 7.77 25.40 25.14
N PRO A 313 8.18 25.41 26.42
CA PRO A 313 7.50 26.15 27.48
C PRO A 313 7.84 27.64 27.41
N ILE A 314 7.51 28.26 26.29
CA ILE A 314 7.67 29.69 26.05
C ILE A 314 6.28 30.33 26.02
N SER A 315 6.18 31.53 26.58
CA SER A 315 5.00 32.37 26.44
C SER A 315 5.27 33.39 25.34
N LEU A 316 4.39 33.44 24.33
CA LEU A 316 4.47 34.40 23.24
C LEU A 316 3.49 35.54 23.53
N SER A 317 3.97 36.79 23.49
CA SER A 317 3.13 37.95 23.83
C SER A 317 1.88 38.01 22.95
N GLY A 318 0.70 38.07 23.58
CA GLY A 318 -0.60 38.04 22.92
C GLY A 318 -1.18 36.63 22.68
N LEU A 319 -0.48 35.57 23.09
CA LEU A 319 -0.91 34.17 23.01
C LEU A 319 -0.84 33.44 24.36
N GLU A 320 -0.76 34.16 25.47
CA GLU A 320 -0.58 33.59 26.82
C GLU A 320 -1.70 32.61 27.19
N GLU A 321 -2.92 32.82 26.68
CA GLU A 321 -4.04 31.90 26.87
C GLU A 321 -3.79 30.50 26.27
N LEU A 322 -2.86 30.36 25.33
CA LEU A 322 -2.49 29.10 24.69
C LEU A 322 -1.39 28.35 25.44
N ASP A 323 -0.82 28.92 26.51
CA ASP A 323 0.28 28.29 27.27
C ASP A 323 -0.11 26.93 27.91
N TYR A 324 -1.39 26.56 27.90
CA TYR A 324 -1.85 25.23 28.34
C TYR A 324 -1.29 24.06 27.52
N ILE A 325 -0.78 24.32 26.31
CA ILE A 325 -0.11 23.28 25.48
C ILE A 325 1.39 23.15 25.78
N ASN A 326 1.94 24.01 26.65
CA ASN A 326 3.38 24.00 26.94
C ASN A 326 3.80 22.67 27.60
N ASN A 327 4.98 22.18 27.21
CA ASN A 327 5.55 20.88 27.60
C ASN A 327 4.79 19.64 27.08
N LEU A 328 3.72 19.81 26.32
CA LEU A 328 3.04 18.69 25.66
C LEU A 328 3.94 18.10 24.56
N ASP A 329 4.02 16.78 24.51
CA ASP A 329 4.69 16.05 23.44
C ASP A 329 3.88 16.13 22.13
N PHE A 330 4.54 16.36 20.98
CA PHE A 330 3.82 16.36 19.70
C PHE A 330 3.16 15.01 19.39
N LYS A 331 3.78 13.90 19.81
CA LYS A 331 3.19 12.54 19.73
C LYS A 331 1.95 12.37 20.60
N GLU A 332 1.87 13.08 21.73
CA GLU A 332 0.69 13.07 22.59
C GLU A 332 -0.41 13.92 21.95
N LEU A 333 -0.05 15.13 21.48
CA LEU A 333 -0.99 16.03 20.82
C LEU A 333 -1.70 15.39 19.63
N ILE A 334 -0.97 14.74 18.72
CA ILE A 334 -1.58 14.09 17.54
C ILE A 334 -2.50 12.93 17.94
N ASN A 335 -2.14 12.16 18.98
CA ASN A 335 -2.97 11.07 19.48
C ASN A 335 -4.23 11.60 20.20
N LEU A 336 -4.12 12.66 21.00
CA LEU A 336 -5.27 13.33 21.62
C LEU A 336 -6.21 13.93 20.55
N GLN A 337 -5.67 14.50 19.48
CA GLN A 337 -6.47 14.95 18.34
C GLN A 337 -7.21 13.80 17.65
N ALA A 338 -6.58 12.63 17.54
CA ALA A 338 -7.22 11.41 17.04
C ALA A 338 -8.36 10.98 17.95
N ASP A 339 -8.08 10.86 19.25
CA ASP A 339 -9.05 10.42 20.25
C ASP A 339 -10.25 11.37 20.36
N ALA A 340 -10.00 12.68 20.32
CA ALA A 340 -11.06 13.69 20.29
C ALA A 340 -11.95 13.57 19.03
N THR A 341 -11.35 13.28 17.87
CA THR A 341 -12.10 13.10 16.62
C THR A 341 -12.88 11.78 16.62
N ILE A 342 -12.29 10.70 17.12
CA ILE A 342 -12.97 9.41 17.29
C ILE A 342 -14.16 9.58 18.25
N ALA A 343 -13.95 10.23 19.40
CA ALA A 343 -15.00 10.51 20.37
C ALA A 343 -16.10 11.37 19.74
N SER A 344 -15.75 12.40 18.98
CA SER A 344 -16.76 13.26 18.35
C SER A 344 -17.63 12.50 17.35
N VAL A 345 -17.04 11.60 16.56
CA VAL A 345 -17.78 10.73 15.66
C VAL A 345 -18.64 9.72 16.44
N LYS A 346 -18.10 9.05 17.47
CA LYS A 346 -18.84 8.05 18.28
C LYS A 346 -20.00 8.64 19.07
N GLU A 347 -19.76 9.73 19.79
CA GLU A 347 -20.66 10.24 20.82
C GLU A 347 -21.74 11.12 20.21
N TYR A 348 -21.39 11.97 19.26
CA TYR A 348 -22.34 12.88 18.65
C TYR A 348 -23.12 12.24 17.51
N LYS A 349 -22.58 11.19 16.84
CA LYS A 349 -23.19 10.56 15.64
C LYS A 349 -23.07 9.02 15.65
N LYS A 350 -24.02 8.35 16.31
CA LYS A 350 -24.04 6.88 16.52
C LYS A 350 -24.29 6.02 15.26
N ASP A 351 -24.32 6.63 14.09
CA ASP A 351 -24.70 6.03 12.81
C ASP A 351 -23.55 5.92 11.79
N ILE A 352 -22.31 6.22 12.20
CA ILE A 352 -21.12 6.06 11.36
C ILE A 352 -20.32 4.85 11.87
N PRO A 353 -20.21 3.76 11.09
CA PRO A 353 -19.37 2.62 11.47
C PRO A 353 -17.90 3.04 11.48
N ILE A 354 -17.26 2.87 12.62
CA ILE A 354 -15.83 3.16 12.77
C ILE A 354 -15.09 2.00 13.41
N ASP A 355 -13.82 1.90 13.07
CA ASP A 355 -12.86 1.00 13.71
C ASP A 355 -11.53 1.72 13.91
N LEU A 356 -10.68 1.14 14.75
CA LEU A 356 -9.39 1.70 15.13
C LEU A 356 -8.31 0.65 14.96
N ILE A 357 -7.24 1.03 14.27
CA ILE A 357 -5.99 0.29 14.17
C ILE A 357 -4.92 1.12 14.87
N GLU A 358 -4.24 0.55 15.86
CA GLU A 358 -3.12 1.19 16.54
C GLU A 358 -1.83 0.44 16.20
N LEU A 359 -0.88 1.15 15.60
CA LEU A 359 0.48 0.67 15.41
C LEU A 359 1.28 0.95 16.69
N GLU A 360 2.04 -0.03 17.16
CA GLU A 360 2.81 0.14 18.41
C GLU A 360 3.92 1.16 18.25
N GLU A 361 4.59 1.16 17.09
CA GLU A 361 5.69 2.08 16.81
C GLU A 361 5.95 2.26 15.31
N ILE A 362 6.84 3.20 14.97
CA ILE A 362 7.40 3.31 13.63
C ILE A 362 8.46 2.21 13.42
N SER A 363 8.09 1.13 12.73
CA SER A 363 8.99 0.04 12.37
C SER A 363 8.54 -0.75 11.14
N GLU A 364 9.48 -1.49 10.54
CA GLU A 364 9.23 -2.44 9.44
C GLU A 364 8.17 -3.48 9.82
N TYR A 365 8.22 -3.99 11.05
CA TYR A 365 7.27 -4.97 11.56
C TYR A 365 5.83 -4.42 11.58
N GLU A 366 5.63 -3.20 12.07
CA GLU A 366 4.29 -2.59 12.18
C GLU A 366 3.68 -2.28 10.81
N ILE A 367 4.46 -1.74 9.86
CA ILE A 367 3.95 -1.49 8.50
C ILE A 367 3.73 -2.81 7.74
N GLY A 368 4.54 -3.83 7.99
CA GLY A 368 4.35 -5.19 7.45
C GLY A 368 3.03 -5.82 7.90
N LYS A 369 2.68 -5.67 9.18
CA LYS A 369 1.36 -6.05 9.70
C LYS A 369 0.25 -5.29 8.96
N LEU A 370 0.35 -3.98 8.86
CA LEU A 370 -0.70 -3.14 8.28
C LEU A 370 -0.96 -3.46 6.79
N LEU A 371 0.10 -3.63 6.01
CA LEU A 371 -0.02 -4.02 4.59
C LEU A 371 -0.72 -5.37 4.45
N PHE A 372 -0.24 -6.42 5.13
CA PHE A 372 -0.84 -7.75 5.00
C PHE A 372 -2.26 -7.82 5.56
N TYR A 373 -2.58 -7.03 6.59
CA TYR A 373 -3.95 -6.88 7.11
C TYR A 373 -4.91 -6.42 5.99
N TYR A 374 -4.53 -5.38 5.23
CA TYR A 374 -5.38 -4.88 4.16
C TYR A 374 -5.39 -5.76 2.91
N GLU A 375 -4.26 -6.40 2.56
CA GLU A 375 -4.25 -7.42 1.49
C GLU A 375 -5.23 -8.55 1.80
N LEU A 376 -5.19 -9.06 3.04
CA LEU A 376 -6.08 -10.12 3.49
C LEU A 376 -7.54 -9.67 3.58
N LEU A 377 -7.81 -8.50 4.18
CA LEU A 377 -9.16 -7.94 4.26
C LEU A 377 -9.77 -7.76 2.86
N THR A 378 -8.99 -7.27 1.90
CA THR A 378 -9.44 -7.07 0.51
C THR A 378 -9.88 -8.39 -0.12
N SER A 379 -9.12 -9.46 0.05
CA SER A 379 -9.50 -10.79 -0.46
C SER A 379 -10.77 -11.33 0.19
N ILE A 380 -10.91 -11.19 1.52
CA ILE A 380 -12.11 -11.63 2.26
C ILE A 380 -13.35 -10.87 1.76
N VAL A 381 -13.25 -9.54 1.62
CA VAL A 381 -14.35 -8.71 1.08
C VAL A 381 -14.69 -9.11 -0.35
N GLY A 382 -13.69 -9.38 -1.20
CA GLY A 382 -13.90 -9.85 -2.56
C GLY A 382 -14.67 -11.17 -2.64
N LYS A 383 -14.43 -12.10 -1.70
CA LYS A 383 -15.22 -13.34 -1.58
C LYS A 383 -16.67 -13.07 -1.22
N PHE A 384 -16.91 -12.23 -0.22
CA PHE A 384 -18.28 -11.82 0.12
C PHE A 384 -19.01 -11.16 -1.06
N LEU A 385 -18.31 -10.30 -1.82
CA LEU A 385 -18.85 -9.63 -3.01
C LEU A 385 -18.99 -10.56 -4.22
N ARG A 386 -18.48 -11.80 -4.18
CA ARG A 386 -18.51 -12.79 -5.28
C ARG A 386 -17.89 -12.24 -6.57
N ILE A 387 -16.75 -11.55 -6.45
CA ILE A 387 -15.98 -10.97 -7.55
C ILE A 387 -14.63 -11.68 -7.71
N ASN A 388 -13.98 -11.47 -8.86
CA ASN A 388 -12.56 -11.78 -8.98
C ASN A 388 -11.72 -10.61 -8.42
N THR A 389 -11.12 -10.82 -7.26
CA THR A 389 -10.29 -9.82 -6.56
C THR A 389 -9.00 -9.48 -7.32
N TYR A 390 -8.48 -10.38 -8.16
CA TYR A 390 -7.09 -10.34 -8.64
C TYR A 390 -6.90 -9.92 -10.10
N ASP A 391 -7.96 -9.87 -10.89
CA ASP A 391 -7.91 -9.33 -12.26
C ASP A 391 -8.08 -7.80 -12.29
N GLN A 392 -8.00 -7.19 -13.48
CA GLN A 392 -8.28 -5.76 -13.69
C GLN A 392 -8.70 -5.47 -15.15
N PRO A 393 -9.74 -6.13 -15.69
CA PRO A 393 -10.08 -6.01 -17.11
C PRO A 393 -10.39 -4.57 -17.55
N GLY A 394 -10.97 -3.75 -16.66
CA GLY A 394 -11.39 -2.37 -16.98
C GLY A 394 -10.27 -1.41 -17.37
N VAL A 395 -9.01 -1.66 -16.97
CA VAL A 395 -7.88 -0.75 -17.26
C VAL A 395 -7.29 -0.92 -18.65
N GLU A 396 -7.61 -2.02 -19.35
CA GLU A 396 -7.03 -2.32 -20.66
C GLU A 396 -7.60 -1.44 -21.79
N GLY A 397 -8.85 -0.99 -21.66
CA GLY A 397 -9.50 -0.15 -22.68
C GLY A 397 -8.72 1.12 -22.99
N GLY A 398 -8.28 1.86 -21.97
CA GLY A 398 -7.46 3.06 -22.13
C GLY A 398 -6.12 2.77 -22.81
N LYS A 399 -5.48 1.64 -22.49
CA LYS A 399 -4.20 1.24 -23.07
C LYS A 399 -4.31 0.90 -24.56
N ILE A 400 -5.40 0.25 -24.96
CA ILE A 400 -5.65 -0.09 -26.37
C ILE A 400 -5.85 1.19 -27.18
N ILE A 401 -6.74 2.08 -26.73
CA ILE A 401 -7.03 3.36 -27.39
C ILE A 401 -5.76 4.20 -27.52
N LEU A 402 -4.97 4.32 -26.45
CA LEU A 402 -3.70 5.05 -26.49
C LEU A 402 -2.72 4.48 -27.53
N LYS A 403 -2.58 3.14 -27.60
CA LYS A 403 -1.71 2.49 -28.59
C LYS A 403 -2.16 2.79 -30.02
N GLU A 404 -3.46 2.81 -30.29
CA GLU A 404 -4.01 3.17 -31.60
C GLU A 404 -3.74 4.63 -31.95
N MET A 405 -3.99 5.56 -31.01
CA MET A 405 -3.70 6.99 -31.19
C MET A 405 -2.22 7.23 -31.50
N LEU A 406 -1.30 6.53 -30.83
CA LEU A 406 0.14 6.65 -31.07
C LEU A 406 0.56 6.07 -32.44
N LYS A 407 -0.05 4.97 -32.89
CA LYS A 407 0.22 4.40 -34.21
C LYS A 407 -0.24 5.31 -35.34
N ASN A 408 -1.37 5.99 -35.18
CA ASN A 408 -1.94 6.89 -36.18
C ASN A 408 -1.24 8.26 -36.24
N LYS A 409 -0.34 8.55 -35.29
CA LYS A 409 0.43 9.80 -35.24
C LYS A 409 1.71 9.74 -36.09
N ASN A 410 2.19 8.53 -36.37
CA ASN A 410 3.29 8.24 -37.29
C ASN A 410 2.73 7.85 -38.65
#